data_AF-A0A434RPW6-F1
#
_entry.id   AF-A0A434RPW6-F1
#
_cell.length_a   1.000
_cell.length_b   1.000
_cell.length_c   1.000
_cell.angle_alpha   90.00
_cell.angle_beta   90.00
_cell.angle_gamma   90.00
#
_symmetry.space_group_name_H-M   'P 1'
#
loop_
_entity.id
_entity.type
_entity.pdbx_description
1 polymer ?
#
loop_
_entity_poly.entity_id
_entity_poly.type
_entity_poly.pdbx_seq_one_letter_code
_entity_poly.pdbx_strand_id
1 'polypeptide(L)' 'MATRVGVDVGGTFTDLIFYDDTTGEVWPAKVSTTSADPVEGVASAIAEAIPPRAMSEAAFFI' A
#
# COMPACT_ATOMS: atom_id res chain seq x y z
N MET A 1 11.09 8.55 -12.81
CA MET A 1 11.01 8.10 -11.42
C MET A 1 9.55 8.07 -11.03
N ALA A 2 9.08 6.93 -10.57
CA ALA A 2 7.68 6.65 -10.31
C ALA A 2 7.59 5.67 -9.14
N THR A 3 7.24 6.22 -7.99
CA THR A 3 6.88 5.46 -6.81
C THR A 3 5.42 5.01 -6.94
N ARG A 4 5.15 3.73 -6.76
CA ARG A 4 3.85 3.10 -7.06
C ARG A 4 3.31 2.40 -5.83
N VAL A 5 2.04 2.60 -5.53
CA VAL A 5 1.27 1.77 -4.61
C VAL A 5 0.32 0.91 -5.43
N GLY A 6 0.38 -0.40 -5.24
CA GLY A 6 -0.61 -1.34 -5.75
C GLY A 6 -1.37 -1.97 -4.60
N VAL A 7 -2.70 -2.00 -4.68
CA VAL A 7 -3.55 -2.57 -3.63
C VAL A 7 -4.56 -3.58 -4.20
N ASP A 8 -4.65 -4.75 -3.58
CA ASP A 8 -5.67 -5.76 -3.87
C ASP A 8 -6.55 -5.99 -2.63
N VAL A 9 -7.81 -5.57 -2.71
CA VAL A 9 -8.77 -5.75 -1.63
C VAL A 9 -9.53 -7.06 -1.84
N GLY A 10 -9.11 -8.09 -1.11
CA GLY A 10 -9.80 -9.38 -1.07
C GLY A 10 -10.88 -9.45 0.02
N GLY A 11 -11.54 -10.60 0.13
CA GLY A 11 -12.57 -10.84 1.16
C GLY A 11 -12.02 -11.05 2.58
N THR A 12 -10.82 -11.62 2.69
CA THR A 12 -10.18 -11.92 3.99
C THR A 12 -9.01 -10.98 4.28
N PHE A 13 -8.21 -10.68 3.26
CA PHE A 13 -7.01 -9.86 3.39
C PHE A 13 -7.00 -8.77 2.32
N THR A 14 -6.41 -7.64 2.69
CA THR A 14 -6.02 -6.57 1.78
C THR A 14 -4.49 -6.64 1.64
N ASP A 15 -4.04 -6.83 0.42
CA ASP A 15 -2.63 -6.91 0.05
C ASP A 15 -2.17 -5.57 -0.52
N LEU A 16 -1.00 -5.09 -0.12
CA LEU A 16 -0.40 -3.86 -0.62
C LEU A 16 1.05 -4.08 -1.01
N ILE A 17 1.47 -3.51 -2.13
CA ILE A 17 2.86 -3.36 -2.53
C ILE A 17 3.17 -1.88 -2.74
N PHE A 18 4.22 -1.39 -2.09
CA PHE A 18 4.87 -0.14 -2.46
C PHE A 18 6.18 -0.43 -3.18
N TYR A 19 6.39 0.23 -4.32
CA TYR A 19 7.60 0.11 -5.11
C TYR A 19 8.21 1.48 -5.36
N ASP A 20 9.47 1.65 -4.99
CA ASP A 20 10.28 2.84 -5.29
C ASP A 20 11.22 2.52 -6.46
N ASP A 21 11.01 3.15 -7.63
CA ASP A 21 11.85 2.92 -8.81
C ASP A 21 13.23 3.60 -8.73
N THR A 22 13.42 4.50 -7.76
CA THR A 22 14.69 5.22 -7.56
C THR A 22 15.71 4.31 -6.87
N THR A 23 15.25 3.62 -5.82
CA THR A 23 16.09 2.71 -5.01
C THR A 23 15.96 1.26 -5.45
N GLY A 24 14.85 0.89 -6.10
CA GLY A 24 14.48 -0.49 -6.40
C GLY A 24 13.86 -1.22 -5.19
N GLU A 25 13.61 -0.54 -4.08
CA GLU A 25 13.04 -1.15 -2.87
C GLU A 25 11.55 -1.48 -3.06
N VAL A 26 11.13 -2.59 -2.43
CA VAL A 26 9.75 -3.08 -2.44
C VAL A 26 9.33 -3.33 -0.99
N TRP A 27 8.20 -2.75 -0.59
CA TRP A 27 7.63 -2.94 0.74
C TRP A 27 6.23 -3.57 0.62
N PRO A 28 6.08 -4.85 0.98
CA PRO A 28 4.78 -5.50 1.03
C PRO A 28 4.09 -5.29 2.39
N ALA A 29 2.76 -5.19 2.38
CA ALA A 29 1.91 -5.33 3.54
C ALA A 29 0.74 -6.27 3.25
N LYS A 30 0.26 -6.93 4.31
CA LYS A 30 -0.95 -7.75 4.29
C LYS A 30 -1.70 -7.53 5.59
N VAL A 31 -2.89 -6.98 5.50
CA VAL A 31 -3.77 -6.74 6.64
C VAL A 31 -5.08 -7.46 6.47
N SER A 32 -5.81 -7.71 7.56
CA SER A 32 -7.18 -8.21 7.46
C SER A 32 -8.06 -7.19 6.73
N THR A 33 -8.91 -7.66 5.83
CA THR A 33 -9.88 -6.79 5.14
C THR A 33 -10.92 -6.28 6.13
N THR A 34 -11.11 -4.98 6.16
CA THR A 34 -12.27 -4.37 6.81
C THR A 34 -13.45 -4.37 5.82
N SER A 35 -14.22 -5.46 5.76
CA SER A 35 -15.25 -5.61 4.71
C SER A 35 -16.37 -4.57 4.78
N ALA A 36 -16.64 -4.03 5.97
CA ALA A 36 -17.62 -2.96 6.17
C ALA A 36 -17.11 -1.59 5.69
N ASP A 37 -15.78 -1.41 5.63
CA ASP A 37 -15.13 -0.20 5.14
C ASP A 37 -13.75 -0.55 4.52
N PRO A 38 -13.72 -0.89 3.22
CA PRO A 38 -12.48 -1.20 2.53
C PRO A 38 -11.43 -0.09 2.61
N VAL A 39 -11.84 1.17 2.73
CA VAL A 39 -10.92 2.32 2.80
C VAL A 39 -10.09 2.25 4.08
N GLU A 40 -10.69 1.83 5.20
CA GLU A 40 -9.98 1.62 6.47
C GLU A 40 -8.92 0.51 6.34
N GLY A 41 -9.27 -0.59 5.66
CA GLY A 41 -8.33 -1.69 5.40
C GLY A 41 -7.13 -1.23 4.57
N VAL A 42 -7.38 -0.45 3.51
CA VAL A 42 -6.32 0.12 2.68
C VAL A 42 -5.45 1.11 3.47
N ALA A 43 -6.05 2.00 4.25
CA ALA A 43 -5.31 2.95 5.08
C ALA A 43 -4.41 2.25 6.10
N SER A 44 -4.89 1.15 6.69
CA SER A 44 -4.12 0.31 7.61
C SER A 44 -2.91 -0.35 6.91
N ALA A 45 -3.11 -0.89 5.70
CA ALA A 45 -2.03 -1.47 4.91
C ALA A 45 -0.95 -0.43 4.53
N ILE A 46 -1.37 0.79 4.17
CA ILE A 46 -0.47 1.90 3.86
C ILE A 46 0.37 2.27 5.09
N ALA A 47 -0.27 2.40 6.26
CA ALA A 47 0.41 2.75 7.49
C ALA A 47 1.43 1.69 7.95
N GLU A 48 1.23 0.42 7.58
CA GLU A 48 2.14 -0.68 7.91
C GLU A 48 3.35 -0.75 6.96
N ALA A 49 3.13 -0.64 5.64
CA ALA A 49 4.20 -0.85 4.64
C ALA A 49 4.95 0.42 4.23
N ILE A 50 4.33 1.60 4.28
CA ILE A 50 4.88 2.81 3.65
C ILE A 50 5.40 3.77 4.72
N PRO A 51 6.72 4.01 4.81
CA PRO A 51 7.25 5.00 5.73
C PRO A 51 6.76 6.41 5.33
N PRO A 52 6.46 7.30 6.29
CA PRO A 52 5.82 8.59 6.02
C PRO A 52 6.49 9.44 4.94
N ARG A 53 7.83 9.41 4.87
CA ARG A 53 8.61 10.12 3.84
C ARG A 53 8.25 9.64 2.42
N ALA A 54 8.13 8.33 2.24
CA ALA A 54 7.95 7.69 0.94
C ALA A 54 6.49 7.83 0.46
N MET A 55 5.54 7.94 1.40
CA MET A 55 4.14 8.18 1.10
C MET A 55 3.91 9.52 0.36
N SER A 56 4.69 10.55 0.69
CA SER A 56 4.62 11.85 0.01
C SER A 56 5.18 11.84 -1.42
N GLU A 57 5.90 10.78 -1.79
CA GLU A 57 6.55 10.62 -3.09
C GLU A 57 5.78 9.67 -4.02
N ALA A 58 4.68 9.06 -3.54
CA ALA A 58 3.83 8.18 -4.33
C ALA A 58 3.24 8.93 -5.55
N ALA A 59 3.66 8.52 -6.74
CA ALA A 59 3.20 9.11 -7.99
C ALA A 59 1.96 8.43 -8.56
N PHE A 60 1.76 7.15 -8.22
CA PHE A 60 0.65 6.34 -8.71
C PHE A 60 0.06 5.48 -7.60
N PHE A 61 -1.27 5.38 -7.59
CA PHE A 61 -2.04 4.48 -6.75
C PHE A 61 -2.96 3.68 -7.65
N ILE A 62 -2.80 2.36 -7.68
CA ILE A 62 -3.51 1.43 -8.57
C ILE A 62 -4.22 0.37 -7.73
#